data_AF-A0A1E2WFX5-F1
#
_entry.id   AF-A0A1E2WFX5-F1
#
_cell.length_a   1.000
_cell.length_b   1.000
_cell.length_c   1.000
_cell.angle_alpha   90.00
_cell.angle_beta   90.00
_cell.angle_gamma   90.00
#
_symmetry.space_group_name_H-M   'P 1'
#
loop_
_entity.id
_entity.type
_entity.pdbx_description
1 polymer ?
#
loop_
_entity_poly.entity_id
_entity_poly.type
_entity_poly.pdbx_seq_one_letter_code
_entity_poly.pdbx_strand_id
1 'polypeptide(L)'
;MEAATLTATAIATLAFTKAFEKTIETLTEATLAKINDLRKKIWEKFPGNQKVERAIASAEKGSKEDLEKIAAYLQVAMDTDDQFAQEVQSLAYEIHQEIIIGKLQGQNVQNVYGGEAQQNNAIDTKAPVIQGGSGNTINIH
;
A
#
# COMPACT_ATOMS: atom_id res chain seq x y z
N MET A 1 2.04 -13.82 18.56
CA MET A 1 1.67 -12.56 17.89
C MET A 1 0.80 -12.95 16.72
N GLU A 2 -0.49 -12.66 16.78
CA GLU A 2 -1.38 -12.86 15.64
C GLU A 2 -1.00 -11.78 14.63
N ALA A 3 -0.28 -12.17 13.56
CA ALA A 3 -0.03 -11.26 12.45
C ALA A 3 -1.41 -10.91 11.88
N ALA A 4 -1.75 -9.63 11.79
CA ALA A 4 -3.05 -9.21 11.28
C ALA A 4 -3.23 -9.74 9.85
N THR A 5 -4.00 -10.81 9.70
CA THR A 5 -4.27 -11.43 8.41
C THR A 5 -5.26 -10.56 7.65
N LEU A 6 -4.87 -10.11 6.45
CA LEU A 6 -5.80 -9.41 5.57
C LEU A 6 -6.90 -10.36 5.11
N THR A 7 -8.15 -9.89 5.15
CA THR A 7 -9.30 -10.66 4.67
C THR A 7 -9.24 -10.80 3.15
N ALA A 8 -9.86 -11.85 2.60
CA ALA A 8 -9.98 -12.02 1.15
C ALA A 8 -10.63 -10.79 0.47
N THR A 9 -11.60 -10.15 1.14
CA THR A 9 -12.19 -8.89 0.70
C THR A 9 -11.18 -7.76 0.64
N ALA A 10 -10.32 -7.61 1.65
CA ALA A 10 -9.27 -6.60 1.66
C ALA A 10 -8.24 -6.86 0.54
N ILE A 11 -7.84 -8.11 0.33
CA ILE A 11 -6.91 -8.51 -0.73
C ILE A 11 -7.53 -8.25 -2.11
N ALA A 12 -8.78 -8.66 -2.34
CA ALA A 12 -9.50 -8.38 -3.59
C ALA A 12 -9.69 -6.87 -3.83
N THR A 13 -9.91 -6.11 -2.75
CA THR A 13 -9.97 -4.64 -2.80
C THR A 13 -8.62 -4.07 -3.23
N LEU A 14 -7.52 -4.46 -2.59
CA LEU A 14 -6.17 -4.00 -2.93
C LEU A 14 -5.82 -4.33 -4.40
N ALA A 15 -6.15 -5.54 -4.84
CA ALA A 15 -5.89 -5.97 -6.20
C ALA A 15 -6.76 -5.21 -7.22
N PHE A 16 -8.09 -5.17 -7.08
CA PHE A 16 -8.98 -4.77 -8.19
C PHE A 16 -9.65 -3.40 -8.03
N THR A 17 -9.36 -2.64 -6.97
CA THR A 17 -10.01 -1.35 -6.76
C THR A 17 -9.46 -0.25 -7.67
N LYS A 18 -10.36 0.31 -8.48
CA LYS A 18 -10.13 1.50 -9.32
C LYS A 18 -9.72 2.77 -8.57
N ALA A 19 -10.01 2.88 -7.27
CA ALA A 19 -9.63 4.06 -6.49
C ALA A 19 -8.10 4.26 -6.42
N PHE A 20 -7.32 3.19 -6.60
CA PHE A 20 -5.86 3.29 -6.69
C PHE A 20 -5.39 4.00 -7.97
N GLU A 21 -6.10 3.84 -9.08
CA GLU A 21 -5.73 4.45 -10.37
C GLU A 21 -5.96 5.98 -10.41
N LYS A 22 -6.87 6.51 -9.58
CA LYS A 22 -7.26 7.93 -9.62
C LYS A 22 -6.91 8.74 -8.38
N THR A 23 -6.66 8.10 -7.25
CA THR A 23 -6.65 8.80 -5.94
C THR A 23 -5.32 8.71 -5.22
N ILE A 24 -4.37 7.89 -5.68
CA ILE A 24 -3.05 7.82 -5.06
C ILE A 24 -2.03 8.38 -6.04
N GLU A 25 -1.91 9.71 -6.09
CA GLU A 25 -0.79 10.43 -6.71
C GLU A 25 0.58 10.00 -6.13
N THR A 26 0.59 9.21 -5.04
CA THR A 26 1.76 8.71 -4.33
C THR A 26 2.00 7.19 -4.48
N LEU A 27 1.28 6.48 -5.36
CA LEU A 27 1.60 5.07 -5.63
C LEU A 27 2.88 5.02 -6.47
N THR A 28 3.94 4.46 -5.90
CA THR A 28 5.19 4.26 -6.62
C THR A 28 5.00 3.21 -7.72
N GLU A 29 5.83 3.27 -8.77
CA GLU A 29 5.85 2.24 -9.82
C GLU A 29 6.11 0.84 -9.23
N ALA A 30 6.91 0.75 -8.16
CA ALA A 30 7.16 -0.50 -7.44
C ALA A 30 5.90 -1.05 -6.76
N THR A 31 5.12 -0.19 -6.08
CA THR A 31 3.85 -0.60 -5.46
C THR A 31 2.82 -1.02 -6.51
N LEU A 32 2.79 -0.31 -7.65
CA LEU A 32 1.93 -0.66 -8.78
C LEU A 32 2.32 -2.02 -9.38
N ALA A 33 3.61 -2.31 -9.52
CA ALA A 33 4.10 -3.62 -9.97
C ALA A 33 3.64 -4.73 -9.01
N LYS A 34 3.76 -4.53 -7.69
CA LYS A 34 3.26 -5.50 -6.69
C LYS A 34 1.75 -5.73 -6.78
N ILE A 35 0.96 -4.68 -7.00
CA ILE A 35 -0.50 -4.81 -7.22
C ILE A 35 -0.77 -5.65 -8.47
N ASN A 36 -0.03 -5.44 -9.56
CA ASN A 36 -0.16 -6.24 -10.77
C ASN A 36 0.25 -7.69 -10.56
N ASP A 37 1.33 -7.95 -9.81
CA ASP A 37 1.73 -9.31 -9.42
C ASP A 37 0.65 -10.00 -8.57
N LEU A 38 0.01 -9.26 -7.66
CA LEU A 38 -1.10 -9.79 -6.85
C LEU A 38 -2.29 -10.16 -7.72
N ARG A 39 -2.67 -9.29 -8.67
CA ARG A 39 -3.72 -9.60 -9.66
C ARG A 39 -3.38 -10.85 -10.46
N LYS A 40 -2.14 -10.95 -10.94
CA LYS A 40 -1.66 -12.08 -11.74
C LYS A 40 -1.74 -13.39 -10.94
N LYS A 41 -1.24 -13.40 -9.70
CA LYS A 41 -1.33 -14.59 -8.82
C LYS A 41 -2.77 -15.02 -8.58
N ILE A 42 -3.67 -14.06 -8.32
CA ILE A 42 -5.10 -14.37 -8.15
C ILE A 42 -5.67 -14.96 -9.44
N TRP A 43 -5.34 -14.41 -10.61
CA TRP A 43 -5.81 -14.94 -11.89
C TRP A 43 -5.26 -16.34 -12.21
N GLU A 44 -3.97 -16.57 -11.99
CA GLU A 44 -3.30 -17.87 -12.18
C GLU A 44 -3.86 -18.96 -11.26
N LYS A 45 -4.47 -18.60 -10.13
CA LYS A 45 -5.15 -19.55 -9.23
C LYS A 45 -6.47 -20.08 -9.78
N PHE A 46 -7.11 -19.35 -10.70
CA PHE A 46 -8.40 -19.72 -11.28
C PHE A 46 -8.33 -19.95 -12.80
N PRO A 47 -7.45 -20.85 -13.29
CA PRO A 47 -7.27 -21.06 -14.73
C PRO A 47 -8.55 -21.64 -15.35
N GLY A 48 -9.04 -21.02 -16.42
CA GLY A 48 -10.22 -21.48 -17.16
C GLY A 48 -11.56 -21.23 -16.44
N ASN A 49 -11.59 -20.52 -15.31
CA ASN A 49 -12.83 -20.15 -14.65
C ASN A 49 -13.39 -18.86 -15.25
N GLN A 50 -14.16 -19.00 -16.33
CA GLN A 50 -14.79 -17.89 -17.04
C GLN A 50 -15.62 -16.95 -16.14
N LYS A 51 -16.12 -17.43 -14.99
CA LYS A 51 -16.87 -16.59 -14.04
C LYS A 51 -15.93 -15.66 -13.28
N VAL A 52 -14.79 -16.16 -12.81
CA VAL A 52 -13.77 -15.36 -12.13
C VAL A 52 -13.13 -14.39 -13.11
N GLU A 53 -12.82 -14.81 -14.33
CA GLU A 53 -12.25 -13.93 -15.36
C GLU A 53 -13.19 -12.78 -15.73
N ARG A 54 -14.49 -13.07 -15.88
CA ARG A 54 -15.49 -12.02 -16.10
C ARG A 54 -15.63 -11.10 -14.89
N ALA A 55 -15.62 -11.66 -13.68
CA ALA A 55 -15.69 -10.86 -12.46
C ALA A 55 -14.47 -9.94 -12.35
N ILE A 56 -13.26 -10.42 -12.64
CA ILE A 56 -12.03 -9.62 -12.68
C ILE A 56 -12.17 -8.46 -13.68
N ALA A 57 -12.55 -8.75 -14.93
CA ALA A 57 -12.71 -7.73 -15.96
C ALA A 57 -13.80 -6.69 -15.62
N SER A 58 -14.83 -7.07 -14.86
CA SER A 58 -15.88 -6.16 -14.39
C SER A 58 -15.48 -5.39 -13.13
N ALA A 59 -14.73 -6.01 -12.21
CA ALA A 59 -14.17 -5.36 -11.02
C ALA A 59 -13.13 -4.30 -11.43
N GLU A 60 -12.33 -4.59 -12.46
CA GLU A 60 -11.46 -3.63 -13.14
C GLU A 60 -12.23 -2.49 -13.82
N LYS A 61 -13.56 -2.53 -13.93
CA LYS A 61 -14.39 -1.40 -14.36
C LYS A 61 -15.03 -0.66 -13.19
N GLY A 62 -14.80 -1.10 -11.95
CA GLY A 62 -15.35 -0.53 -10.72
C GLY A 62 -16.62 -1.21 -10.22
N SER A 63 -16.96 -2.40 -10.71
CA SER A 63 -18.11 -3.16 -10.20
C SER A 63 -17.84 -3.70 -8.80
N LYS A 64 -18.57 -3.20 -7.80
CA LYS A 64 -18.46 -3.65 -6.41
C LYS A 64 -18.98 -5.08 -6.22
N GLU A 65 -20.08 -5.42 -6.88
CA GLU A 65 -20.68 -6.75 -6.79
C GLU A 65 -19.72 -7.83 -7.33
N ASP A 66 -18.99 -7.52 -8.41
CA ASP A 66 -17.99 -8.45 -8.95
C ASP A 66 -16.73 -8.53 -8.08
N LEU A 67 -16.38 -7.46 -7.37
CA LEU A 67 -15.31 -7.47 -6.36
C LEU A 67 -15.66 -8.39 -5.19
N GLU A 68 -16.91 -8.37 -4.71
CA GLU A 68 -17.39 -9.29 -3.68
C GLU A 68 -17.38 -10.75 -4.16
N LYS A 69 -17.74 -10.99 -5.42
CA LYS A 69 -17.62 -12.33 -6.03
C LYS A 69 -16.17 -12.81 -6.03
N ILE A 70 -15.23 -11.97 -6.47
CA ILE A 70 -13.80 -12.31 -6.44
C ILE A 70 -13.35 -12.61 -5.02
N ALA A 71 -13.76 -11.80 -4.04
CA ALA A 71 -13.44 -12.02 -2.63
C ALA A 71 -13.93 -13.38 -2.13
N ALA A 72 -15.15 -13.79 -2.48
CA ALA A 72 -15.69 -15.10 -2.11
C ALA A 72 -14.90 -16.26 -2.75
N TYR A 73 -14.55 -16.17 -4.03
CA TYR A 73 -13.70 -17.18 -4.68
C TYR A 73 -12.30 -17.22 -4.07
N LEU A 74 -11.72 -16.05 -3.79
CA LEU A 74 -10.41 -15.90 -3.19
C LEU A 74 -10.38 -16.51 -1.77
N GLN A 75 -11.43 -16.28 -0.97
CA GLN A 75 -11.54 -16.87 0.36
C GLN A 75 -11.48 -18.39 0.30
N VAL A 76 -12.31 -19.02 -0.56
CA VAL A 76 -12.30 -20.48 -0.74
C VAL A 76 -10.93 -20.97 -1.19
N ALA A 77 -10.27 -20.26 -2.12
CA ALA A 77 -8.94 -20.64 -2.59
C ALA A 77 -7.87 -20.52 -1.50
N MET A 78 -7.96 -19.53 -0.62
CA MET A 78 -7.06 -19.36 0.53
C MET A 78 -7.32 -20.42 1.61
N ASP A 79 -8.58 -20.80 1.85
CA ASP A 79 -8.93 -21.88 2.80
C ASP A 79 -8.53 -23.27 2.29
N THR A 80 -8.40 -23.45 0.97
CA THR A 80 -8.10 -24.74 0.34
C THR A 80 -6.61 -24.93 0.04
N ASP A 81 -5.85 -23.84 -0.10
CA ASP A 81 -4.43 -23.86 -0.43
C ASP A 81 -3.67 -22.86 0.44
N ASP A 82 -3.05 -23.39 1.50
CA ASP A 82 -2.28 -22.62 2.47
C ASP A 82 -1.08 -21.90 1.84
N GLN A 83 -0.43 -22.51 0.83
CA GLN A 83 0.72 -21.90 0.17
C GLN A 83 0.26 -20.67 -0.62
N PHE A 84 -0.81 -20.83 -1.41
CA PHE A 84 -1.43 -19.71 -2.11
C PHE A 84 -1.88 -18.62 -1.12
N ALA A 85 -2.50 -18.99 0.00
CA ALA A 85 -2.92 -18.05 1.03
C ALA A 85 -1.75 -17.23 1.59
N GLN A 86 -0.63 -17.87 1.90
CA GLN A 86 0.57 -17.21 2.37
C GLN A 86 1.15 -16.25 1.32
N GLU A 87 1.22 -16.67 0.06
CA GLU A 87 1.76 -15.86 -1.03
C GLU A 87 0.93 -14.59 -1.27
N VAL A 88 -0.41 -14.71 -1.32
CA VAL A 88 -1.29 -13.55 -1.53
C VAL A 88 -1.37 -12.65 -0.30
N GLN A 89 -1.31 -13.21 0.91
CA GLN A 89 -1.27 -12.41 2.15
C GLN A 89 0.03 -11.61 2.26
N SER A 90 1.18 -12.22 1.99
CA SER A 90 2.47 -11.54 2.05
C SER A 90 2.49 -10.33 1.12
N LEU A 91 2.11 -10.56 -0.15
CA LEU A 91 2.13 -9.50 -1.16
C LEU A 91 1.10 -8.40 -0.84
N ALA A 92 -0.10 -8.76 -0.39
CA ALA A 92 -1.11 -7.79 0.02
C ALA A 92 -0.67 -6.98 1.24
N TYR A 93 0.03 -7.59 2.19
CA TYR A 93 0.57 -6.90 3.36
C TYR A 93 1.63 -5.87 2.95
N GLU A 94 2.56 -6.24 2.07
CA GLU A 94 3.58 -5.32 1.54
C GLU A 94 2.94 -4.12 0.84
N ILE A 95 1.97 -4.36 -0.04
CA ILE A 95 1.23 -3.30 -0.73
C ILE A 95 0.52 -2.38 0.29
N HIS A 96 -0.14 -2.98 1.29
CA HIS A 96 -0.84 -2.22 2.33
C HIS A 96 0.10 -1.31 3.12
N GLN A 97 1.28 -1.81 3.50
CA GLN A 97 2.31 -1.03 4.19
C GLN A 97 2.82 0.11 3.31
N GLU A 98 3.14 -0.15 2.04
CA GLU A 98 3.62 0.88 1.11
C GLU A 98 2.59 1.99 0.89
N ILE A 99 1.30 1.65 0.78
CA ILE A 99 0.21 2.63 0.66
C ILE A 99 0.07 3.47 1.94
N ILE A 100 0.14 2.85 3.12
CA ILE A 100 0.06 3.58 4.40
C ILE A 100 1.25 4.52 4.53
N ILE A 101 2.47 4.05 4.27
CA ILE A 101 3.69 4.86 4.34
C ILE A 101 3.61 6.02 3.33
N GLY A 102 3.15 5.78 2.10
CA GLY A 102 2.96 6.82 1.09
C GLY A 102 1.93 7.88 1.49
N LYS A 103 0.82 7.48 2.14
CA LYS A 103 -0.17 8.41 2.71
C LYS A 103 0.43 9.26 3.84
N LEU A 104 1.27 8.65 4.68
CA LEU A 104 1.95 9.33 5.76
C LEU A 104 3.06 10.26 5.26
N GLN A 105 3.79 9.93 4.18
CA GLN A 105 4.80 10.81 3.60
C GLN A 105 4.19 12.07 2.97
N GLY A 106 2.98 11.98 2.41
CA GLY A 106 2.19 13.15 2.01
C GLY A 106 1.71 14.03 3.19
N GLN A 107 1.78 13.48 4.41
CA GLN A 107 1.58 14.19 5.68
C GLN A 107 2.82 14.06 6.59
N ASN A 108 4.00 14.46 6.10
CA ASN A 108 5.13 14.83 6.97
C ASN A 108 5.52 13.80 8.05
N VAL A 109 5.58 12.49 7.73
CA VAL A 109 6.18 11.54 8.67
C VAL A 109 7.69 11.45 8.50
N GLN A 110 8.40 11.97 9.51
CA GLN A 110 9.73 11.48 9.86
C GLN A 110 9.57 10.01 10.26
N ASN A 111 9.90 9.10 9.36
CA ASN A 111 9.93 7.68 9.69
C ASN A 111 11.21 7.39 10.47
N VAL A 112 11.15 7.52 11.80
CA VAL A 112 12.23 7.13 12.70
C VAL A 112 12.11 5.62 12.96
N TYR A 113 12.68 4.80 12.08
CA TYR A 113 12.91 3.39 12.39
C TYR A 113 14.39 3.08 12.15
N GLY A 114 15.18 3.12 13.23
CA GLY A 114 16.62 2.86 13.18
C GLY A 114 17.52 3.73 14.05
N GLY A 115 16.98 4.65 14.86
CA GLY A 115 17.74 5.27 15.97
C GLY A 115 18.40 6.63 15.72
N GLU A 116 18.27 7.26 14.55
CA GLU A 116 18.71 8.66 14.37
C GLU A 116 17.69 9.44 13.55
N ALA A 117 17.00 10.38 14.20
CA ALA A 117 16.08 11.31 13.55
C ALA A 117 16.88 12.48 12.97
N GLN A 118 17.25 12.42 11.70
CA GLN A 118 17.65 13.62 10.97
C GLN A 118 16.43 14.17 10.23
N GLN A 119 15.84 15.24 10.81
CA GLN A 119 14.91 16.12 10.13
C GLN A 119 15.62 16.82 8.97
N ASN A 120 15.46 16.29 7.76
CA ASN A 120 15.84 17.03 6.56
C ASN A 120 14.67 17.95 6.19
N ASN A 121 14.60 19.10 6.85
CA ASN A 121 13.59 20.12 6.61
C ASN A 121 13.95 20.90 5.33
N ALA A 122 13.76 20.28 4.16
CA ALA A 122 13.93 20.94 2.88
C ALA A 122 12.55 21.35 2.33
N ILE A 123 11.92 22.38 2.91
CA ILE A 123 10.90 23.17 2.22
C ILE A 123 11.18 24.65 2.45
N ASP A 124 11.93 25.19 1.47
CA ASP A 124 11.76 26.45 0.77
C ASP A 124 11.81 27.82 1.51
N THR A 125 12.39 28.79 0.80
CA THR A 125 12.31 30.26 1.01
C THR A 125 13.14 30.94 2.11
N LYS A 126 14.28 31.51 1.69
CA LYS A 126 14.88 32.81 2.11
C LYS A 126 14.63 33.32 3.55
N ALA A 127 15.10 32.61 4.57
CA ALA A 127 15.29 33.20 5.89
C ALA A 127 16.69 32.84 6.43
N PRO A 128 17.47 33.81 6.95
CA PRO A 128 18.74 33.48 7.60
C PRO A 128 18.46 32.66 8.85
N VAL A 129 18.92 31.41 8.82
CA VAL A 129 18.82 30.49 9.95
C VAL A 129 19.84 30.95 10.99
N ILE A 130 19.39 31.60 12.07
CA ILE A 130 20.24 31.76 13.25
C ILE A 130 20.22 30.44 14.01
N GLN A 131 21.24 29.62 13.79
CA GLN A 131 21.54 28.47 14.62
C GLN A 131 22.05 28.98 15.96
N GLY A 132 21.17 28.95 16.97
CA GLY A 132 21.54 29.17 18.37
C GLY A 132 22.40 28.04 18.88
N GLY A 133 23.69 28.08 18.55
CA GLY A 133 24.74 27.28 19.16
C GLY A 133 25.33 28.01 20.35
N SER A 134 25.28 27.35 21.51
CA SER A 134 25.93 27.62 22.78
C SER A 134 27.04 28.70 22.80
N GLY A 135 26.81 29.78 23.56
CA GLY A 135 27.90 30.43 24.33
C GLY A 135 28.47 31.77 23.88
N ASN A 136 27.68 32.78 23.46
CA ASN A 136 28.20 34.15 23.34
C ASN A 136 27.27 35.20 23.95
N THR A 137 27.79 35.96 24.93
CA THR A 137 27.16 37.13 25.55
C THR A 137 27.05 38.26 24.53
N ILE A 138 25.84 38.77 24.29
CA ILE A 138 25.64 39.96 23.46
C ILE A 138 25.61 41.19 24.38
N ASN A 139 26.66 42.00 24.32
CA ASN A 139 26.68 43.36 24.87
C ASN A 139 26.10 44.32 23.83
N ILE A 140 25.14 45.14 24.24
CA ILE A 140 24.53 46.18 23.40
C ILE A 140 24.98 47.54 23.97
N HIS A 141 25.69 48.33 23.16
CA HIS A 141 25.94 49.76 23.41
C HIS A 141 24.93 50.59 22.62
#